data_AF-A0A923Z0C6-F1
#
_entry.id   AF-A0A923Z0C6-F1
#
_cell.length_a   1.000
_cell.length_b   1.000
_cell.length_c   1.000
_cell.angle_alpha   90.00
_cell.angle_beta   90.00
_cell.angle_gamma   90.00
#
_symmetry.space_group_name_H-M   'P 1'
#
loop_
_entity.id
_entity.type
_entity.pdbx_description
1 polymer ?
#
loop_
_entity_poly.entity_id
_entity_poly.type
_entity_poly.pdbx_seq_one_letter_code
_entity_poly.pdbx_strand_id
1 'polypeptide(L)'
;MTATIHSIPGYGIWDNPASWSEERIPTSDDIVEINGTIAMNVSPTIAGLVINGGGELLGSYSSMVVNGDIENHGTFSVTTLTISGTGTHILDFHNNPFIGNIFLEGDISVLGDLNITGSFGLRGTTHNIHLEDGRGITAKAGFINGTIIISGTNTFLKTQGYTHTFTVTGSLDHYIFDTKNTTQLASELYTYCSSISAKSIEITPGSSIYTHPNCLEPTYTFNTEKLSIASGATLNIPQNF
;
A
#
# COMPACT_ATOMS: atom_id res chain seq x y z
N MET A 1 -15.60 -1.67 -24.97
CA MET A 1 -15.09 -0.31 -24.71
C MET A 1 -15.48 0.00 -23.29
N THR A 2 -14.51 0.30 -22.45
CA THR A 2 -14.73 0.75 -21.06
C THR A 2 -15.37 2.13 -21.13
N ALA A 3 -16.56 2.30 -20.56
CA ALA A 3 -17.22 3.59 -20.52
C ALA A 3 -16.72 4.38 -19.31
N THR A 4 -16.59 5.70 -19.46
CA THR A 4 -16.34 6.59 -18.32
C THR A 4 -17.67 7.12 -17.80
N ILE A 5 -17.89 7.02 -16.49
CA ILE A 5 -19.06 7.50 -15.76
C ILE A 5 -18.63 8.67 -14.88
N HIS A 6 -19.36 9.78 -14.94
CA HIS A 6 -18.96 11.02 -14.28
C HIS A 6 -19.97 11.38 -13.18
N SER A 7 -19.50 11.61 -11.96
CA SER A 7 -20.37 12.17 -10.93
C SER A 7 -20.82 13.58 -11.31
N ILE A 8 -22.06 13.96 -11.00
CA ILE A 8 -22.53 15.33 -11.12
C ILE A 8 -21.83 16.23 -10.08
N PRO A 9 -21.49 17.49 -10.38
CA PRO A 9 -20.98 18.42 -9.38
C PRO A 9 -21.94 18.59 -8.19
N GLY A 10 -21.41 18.50 -6.97
CA GLY A 10 -22.20 18.59 -5.73
C GLY A 10 -22.18 17.29 -4.94
N TYR A 11 -23.18 17.08 -4.08
CA TYR A 11 -23.28 15.89 -3.23
C TYR A 11 -24.15 14.82 -3.89
N GLY A 12 -23.64 13.60 -3.96
CA GLY A 12 -24.34 12.42 -4.46
C GLY A 12 -24.13 11.18 -3.58
N ILE A 13 -24.90 10.15 -3.89
CA ILE A 13 -24.86 8.83 -3.25
C ILE A 13 -24.55 7.80 -4.34
N TRP A 14 -23.62 6.88 -4.08
CA TRP A 14 -23.10 5.97 -5.11
C TRP A 14 -24.20 5.20 -5.86
N ASP A 15 -25.14 4.57 -5.14
CA ASP A 15 -26.21 3.76 -5.74
C ASP A 15 -27.42 4.56 -6.25
N ASN A 16 -27.31 5.89 -6.33
CA ASN A 16 -28.36 6.74 -6.86
C ASN A 16 -28.01 7.17 -8.30
N PRO A 17 -28.77 6.71 -9.33
CA PRO A 17 -28.57 7.12 -10.72
C PRO A 17 -28.49 8.64 -10.93
N ALA A 18 -29.21 9.44 -10.13
CA ALA A 18 -29.20 10.90 -10.22
C ALA A 18 -27.90 11.56 -9.71
N SER A 19 -26.95 10.78 -9.17
CA SER A 19 -25.61 11.27 -8.80
C SER A 19 -24.63 11.21 -9.97
N TRP A 20 -25.05 10.62 -11.09
CA TRP A 20 -24.20 10.32 -12.25
C TRP A 20 -24.75 11.02 -13.49
N SER A 21 -23.86 11.60 -14.30
CA SER A 21 -24.23 12.35 -15.51
C SER A 21 -24.89 11.44 -16.56
N GLU A 22 -24.58 10.15 -16.52
CA GLU A 22 -25.09 9.11 -17.40
C GLU A 22 -26.40 8.48 -16.89
N GLU A 23 -26.96 9.00 -15.80
CA GLU A 23 -28.23 8.55 -15.20
C GLU A 23 -28.27 7.03 -14.90
N ARG A 24 -27.11 6.46 -14.53
CA ARG A 24 -26.97 5.06 -14.14
C ARG A 24 -25.86 4.87 -13.10
N ILE A 25 -25.96 3.78 -12.34
CA ILE A 25 -24.96 3.40 -11.33
C ILE A 25 -23.72 2.80 -12.05
N PRO A 26 -22.48 3.15 -11.65
CA PRO A 26 -21.28 2.51 -12.14
C PRO A 26 -21.25 1.00 -11.88
N THR A 27 -20.66 0.26 -12.80
CA THR A 27 -20.50 -1.19 -12.78
C THR A 27 -19.01 -1.57 -12.89
N SER A 28 -18.71 -2.87 -12.84
CA SER A 28 -17.34 -3.39 -12.93
C SER A 28 -16.60 -3.04 -14.22
N ASP A 29 -17.33 -2.64 -15.26
CA ASP A 29 -16.80 -2.37 -16.59
C ASP A 29 -16.58 -0.87 -16.83
N ASP A 30 -16.85 -0.03 -15.83
CA ASP A 30 -16.80 1.42 -15.93
C ASP A 30 -15.56 2.01 -15.28
N ILE A 31 -14.97 3.02 -15.93
CA ILE A 31 -14.07 3.96 -15.27
C ILE A 31 -14.93 5.03 -14.62
N VAL A 32 -14.67 5.36 -13.36
CA VAL A 32 -15.44 6.35 -12.62
C VAL A 32 -14.62 7.61 -12.43
N GLU A 33 -15.20 8.75 -12.79
CA GLU A 33 -14.62 10.07 -12.60
C GLU A 33 -15.44 10.86 -11.56
N ILE A 34 -14.80 11.20 -10.44
CA ILE A 34 -15.41 11.91 -9.33
C ILE A 34 -15.09 13.40 -9.44
N ASN A 35 -16.12 14.18 -9.80
CA ASN A 35 -16.13 15.64 -9.98
C ASN A 35 -16.79 16.41 -8.82
N GLY A 36 -17.44 15.69 -7.90
CA GLY A 36 -18.11 16.24 -6.71
C GLY A 36 -17.90 15.35 -5.49
N THR A 37 -18.73 15.50 -4.47
CA THR A 37 -18.73 14.61 -3.31
C THR A 37 -19.65 13.42 -3.57
N ILE A 38 -19.11 12.21 -3.61
CA ILE A 38 -19.88 10.96 -3.64
C ILE A 38 -19.74 10.23 -2.31
N ALA A 39 -20.86 10.04 -1.63
CA ALA A 39 -20.95 9.18 -0.46
C ALA A 39 -21.23 7.73 -0.88
N MET A 40 -20.36 6.81 -0.46
CA MET A 40 -20.50 5.38 -0.69
C MET A 40 -21.42 4.74 0.36
N ASN A 41 -22.60 4.31 -0.08
CA ASN A 41 -23.54 3.51 0.71
C ASN A 41 -23.58 2.02 0.30
N VAL A 42 -22.77 1.66 -0.70
CA VAL A 42 -22.56 0.28 -1.18
C VAL A 42 -21.07 0.00 -1.30
N SER A 43 -20.69 -1.26 -1.52
CA SER A 43 -19.31 -1.66 -1.82
C SER A 43 -19.15 -2.01 -3.30
N PRO A 44 -18.78 -1.06 -4.17
CA PRO A 44 -18.76 -1.26 -5.61
C PRO A 44 -17.48 -1.96 -6.10
N THR A 45 -17.58 -2.50 -7.31
CA THR A 45 -16.44 -2.92 -8.13
C THR A 45 -16.47 -2.10 -9.42
N ILE A 46 -15.34 -1.52 -9.82
CA ILE A 46 -15.20 -0.66 -11.01
C ILE A 46 -13.91 -0.98 -11.78
N ALA A 47 -13.83 -0.57 -13.05
CA ALA A 47 -12.68 -0.82 -13.91
C ALA A 47 -11.52 0.16 -13.66
N GLY A 48 -11.80 1.38 -13.18
CA GLY A 48 -10.78 2.39 -12.90
C GLY A 48 -11.39 3.57 -12.14
N LEU A 49 -10.56 4.39 -11.51
CA LEU A 49 -11.01 5.51 -10.69
C LEU A 49 -10.15 6.76 -10.93
N VAL A 50 -10.81 7.86 -11.25
CA VAL A 50 -10.22 9.19 -11.28
C VAL A 50 -10.99 10.06 -10.28
N ILE A 51 -10.29 10.68 -9.33
CA ILE A 51 -10.85 11.69 -8.43
C ILE A 51 -10.22 13.01 -8.82
N ASN A 52 -11.01 13.92 -9.37
CA ASN A 52 -10.52 15.23 -9.80
C ASN A 52 -10.31 16.17 -8.61
N GLY A 53 -9.57 17.25 -8.85
CA GLY A 53 -9.35 18.29 -7.84
C GLY A 53 -10.67 18.86 -7.31
N GLY A 54 -10.88 18.79 -6.00
CA GLY A 54 -12.13 19.18 -5.35
C GLY A 54 -13.22 18.10 -5.33
N GLY A 55 -13.00 16.96 -6.00
CA GLY A 55 -13.81 15.75 -5.85
C GLY A 55 -13.53 15.05 -4.52
N GLU A 56 -14.55 14.41 -3.97
CA GLU A 56 -14.45 13.67 -2.72
C GLU A 56 -15.18 12.32 -2.83
N LEU A 57 -14.48 11.24 -2.57
CA LEU A 57 -15.08 9.92 -2.41
C LEU A 57 -15.06 9.54 -0.92
N LEU A 58 -16.24 9.48 -0.31
CA LEU A 58 -16.42 9.32 1.14
C LEU A 58 -17.16 8.02 1.45
N GLY A 59 -16.53 7.11 2.19
CA GLY A 59 -17.07 5.77 2.42
C GLY A 59 -16.48 5.08 3.65
N SER A 60 -16.40 5.77 4.79
CA SER A 60 -15.75 5.27 6.01
C SER A 60 -16.25 3.92 6.54
N TYR A 61 -17.37 3.40 6.04
CA TYR A 61 -17.96 2.09 6.37
C TYR A 61 -18.13 1.16 5.15
N SER A 62 -17.63 1.55 3.99
CA SER A 62 -17.81 0.87 2.73
C SER A 62 -16.44 0.47 2.17
N SER A 63 -16.42 -0.66 1.47
CA SER A 63 -15.23 -1.16 0.76
C SER A 63 -15.36 -0.90 -0.74
N MET A 64 -14.26 -0.80 -1.48
CA MET A 64 -14.25 -0.65 -2.92
C MET A 64 -13.26 -1.61 -3.55
N VAL A 65 -13.61 -2.16 -4.71
CA VAL A 65 -12.69 -2.89 -5.58
C VAL A 65 -12.47 -2.09 -6.86
N VAL A 66 -11.21 -1.83 -7.21
CA VAL A 66 -10.83 -1.21 -8.48
C VAL A 66 -9.99 -2.21 -9.27
N ASN A 67 -10.44 -2.56 -10.47
CA ASN A 67 -9.81 -3.56 -11.34
C ASN A 67 -8.72 -2.99 -12.26
N GLY A 68 -8.37 -1.72 -12.08
CA GLY A 68 -7.53 -0.94 -12.98
C GLY A 68 -6.85 0.22 -12.27
N ASP A 69 -6.53 1.24 -13.06
CA ASP A 69 -5.74 2.37 -12.59
C ASP A 69 -6.53 3.30 -11.65
N ILE A 70 -5.80 3.96 -10.76
CA ILE A 70 -6.32 4.96 -9.82
C ILE A 70 -5.50 6.23 -9.94
N GLU A 71 -6.19 7.33 -10.18
CA GLU A 71 -5.65 8.69 -10.16
C GLU A 71 -6.44 9.54 -9.17
N ASN A 72 -5.79 10.11 -8.17
CA ASN A 72 -6.44 10.88 -7.11
C ASN A 72 -5.82 12.28 -6.92
N HIS A 73 -6.54 13.29 -7.37
CA HIS A 73 -6.28 14.71 -7.17
C HIS A 73 -7.12 15.33 -6.03
N GLY A 74 -7.97 14.54 -5.37
CA GLY A 74 -8.92 15.02 -4.37
C GLY A 74 -8.87 14.25 -3.04
N THR A 75 -10.02 14.16 -2.38
CA THR A 75 -10.16 13.44 -1.10
C THR A 75 -10.65 12.02 -1.35
N PHE A 76 -9.87 11.03 -0.90
CA PHE A 76 -10.26 9.62 -0.99
C PHE A 76 -10.25 8.96 0.39
N SER A 77 -11.43 8.67 0.90
CA SER A 77 -11.64 8.06 2.22
C SER A 77 -12.62 6.88 2.15
N VAL A 78 -12.13 5.66 2.37
CA VAL A 78 -12.95 4.43 2.44
C VAL A 78 -12.44 3.49 3.52
N THR A 79 -13.25 2.53 3.99
CA THR A 79 -12.74 1.55 4.97
C THR A 79 -11.61 0.71 4.37
N THR A 80 -11.86 0.20 3.17
CA THR A 80 -10.96 -0.71 2.47
C THR A 80 -11.03 -0.47 0.96
N LEU A 81 -9.88 -0.22 0.34
CA LEU A 81 -9.68 -0.24 -1.09
C LEU A 81 -8.93 -1.52 -1.45
N THR A 82 -9.50 -2.34 -2.33
CA THR A 82 -8.80 -3.45 -2.96
C THR A 82 -8.51 -3.10 -4.41
N ILE A 83 -7.25 -3.24 -4.82
CA ILE A 83 -6.85 -3.12 -6.22
C ILE A 83 -6.60 -4.53 -6.73
N SER A 84 -7.44 -4.96 -7.66
CA SER A 84 -7.41 -6.28 -8.27
C SER A 84 -7.28 -6.17 -9.77
N GLY A 85 -7.22 -7.30 -10.46
CA GLY A 85 -7.06 -7.34 -11.91
C GLY A 85 -5.72 -7.92 -12.33
N THR A 86 -5.62 -8.19 -13.62
CA THR A 86 -4.39 -8.71 -14.23
C THR A 86 -3.62 -7.56 -14.86
N GLY A 87 -2.30 -7.57 -14.69
CA GLY A 87 -1.41 -6.56 -15.27
C GLY A 87 -0.81 -5.66 -14.19
N THR A 88 -0.17 -4.59 -14.64
CA THR A 88 0.39 -3.56 -13.78
C THR A 88 -0.58 -2.39 -13.72
N HIS A 89 -1.01 -2.01 -12.51
CA HIS A 89 -1.89 -0.87 -12.28
C HIS A 89 -1.11 0.36 -11.87
N ILE A 90 -1.54 1.53 -12.32
CA ILE A 90 -1.00 2.82 -11.91
C ILE A 90 -1.77 3.33 -10.69
N LEU A 91 -1.05 3.67 -9.63
CA LEU A 91 -1.58 4.41 -8.48
C LEU A 91 -0.90 5.77 -8.45
N ASP A 92 -1.62 6.82 -8.80
CA ASP A 92 -1.19 8.21 -8.61
C ASP A 92 -2.09 8.89 -7.58
N PHE A 93 -1.52 9.30 -6.45
CA PHE A 93 -2.26 10.02 -5.42
C PHE A 93 -1.91 11.52 -5.38
N HIS A 94 -1.02 12.01 -6.25
CA HIS A 94 -0.59 13.42 -6.28
C HIS A 94 -0.22 14.01 -4.90
N ASN A 95 0.34 13.18 -4.01
CA ASN A 95 0.65 13.49 -2.59
C ASN A 95 -0.56 13.71 -1.67
N ASN A 96 -1.78 13.41 -2.11
CA ASN A 96 -2.96 13.37 -1.27
C ASN A 96 -2.95 12.11 -0.40
N PRO A 97 -3.15 12.22 0.92
CA PRO A 97 -3.20 11.06 1.80
C PRO A 97 -4.45 10.22 1.51
N PHE A 98 -4.27 8.91 1.41
CA PHE A 98 -5.39 7.98 1.40
C PHE A 98 -5.85 7.67 2.84
N ILE A 99 -7.16 7.78 3.06
CA ILE A 99 -7.78 7.51 4.36
C ILE A 99 -8.49 6.16 4.32
N GLY A 100 -7.84 5.13 4.86
CA GLY A 100 -8.38 3.76 4.82
C GLY A 100 -7.31 2.69 4.82
N ASN A 101 -7.73 1.46 4.56
CA ASN A 101 -6.83 0.35 4.25
C ASN A 101 -6.71 0.15 2.74
N ILE A 102 -5.51 -0.16 2.23
CA ILE A 102 -5.28 -0.56 0.83
C ILE A 102 -4.80 -2.01 0.81
N PHE A 103 -5.45 -2.85 -0.01
CA PHE A 103 -4.97 -4.18 -0.35
C PHE A 103 -4.70 -4.30 -1.84
N LEU A 104 -3.57 -4.89 -2.21
CA LEU A 104 -3.19 -5.13 -3.60
C LEU A 104 -3.24 -6.62 -3.89
N GLU A 105 -3.92 -7.01 -4.96
CA GLU A 105 -4.02 -8.38 -5.46
C GLU A 105 -3.23 -8.61 -6.77
N GLY A 106 -2.70 -7.54 -7.37
CA GLY A 106 -1.90 -7.57 -8.60
C GLY A 106 -0.56 -6.82 -8.49
N ASP A 107 0.11 -6.67 -9.63
CA ASP A 107 1.33 -5.85 -9.75
C ASP A 107 0.95 -4.36 -9.84
N ILE A 108 1.79 -3.48 -9.28
CA ILE A 108 1.52 -2.05 -9.25
C ILE A 108 2.74 -1.19 -9.60
N SER A 109 2.46 -0.03 -10.17
CA SER A 109 3.38 1.11 -10.29
C SER A 109 2.79 2.29 -9.53
N VAL A 110 3.54 2.83 -8.58
CA VAL A 110 3.13 4.02 -7.84
C VAL A 110 3.82 5.24 -8.45
N LEU A 111 3.02 6.22 -8.85
CA LEU A 111 3.50 7.55 -9.24
C LEU A 111 3.36 8.48 -8.03
N GLY A 112 4.45 9.17 -7.67
CA GLY A 112 4.49 9.99 -6.45
C GLY A 112 4.56 9.20 -5.13
N ASP A 113 4.40 9.92 -4.01
CA ASP A 113 4.41 9.33 -2.67
C ASP A 113 3.04 8.76 -2.30
N LEU A 114 3.01 7.51 -1.81
CA LEU A 114 1.81 6.85 -1.32
C LEU A 114 1.75 6.92 0.20
N ASN A 115 0.89 7.81 0.71
CA ASN A 115 0.67 8.01 2.14
C ASN A 115 -0.65 7.40 2.58
N ILE A 116 -0.59 6.32 3.37
CA ILE A 116 -1.75 5.55 3.82
C ILE A 116 -1.90 5.73 5.34
N THR A 117 -3.04 6.27 5.77
CA THR A 117 -3.31 6.47 7.21
C THR A 117 -3.75 5.20 7.93
N GLY A 118 -4.29 4.22 7.21
CA GLY A 118 -4.62 2.90 7.72
C GLY A 118 -3.57 1.85 7.37
N SER A 119 -4.05 0.64 7.07
CA SER A 119 -3.19 -0.51 6.79
C SER A 119 -2.90 -0.62 5.30
N PHE A 120 -1.67 -0.97 4.96
CA PHE A 120 -1.28 -1.40 3.62
C PHE A 120 -1.12 -2.90 3.63
N GLY A 121 -1.60 -3.59 2.59
CA GLY A 121 -1.32 -4.99 2.46
C GLY A 121 -1.29 -5.54 1.05
N LEU A 122 -0.62 -6.69 0.92
CA LEU A 122 -0.50 -7.45 -0.31
C LEU A 122 -1.14 -8.81 -0.11
N ARG A 123 -1.98 -9.20 -1.07
CA ARG A 123 -2.76 -10.44 -1.06
C ARG A 123 -2.40 -11.22 -2.31
N GLY A 124 -1.56 -12.23 -2.15
CA GLY A 124 -1.12 -13.06 -3.26
C GLY A 124 0.16 -13.81 -2.92
N THR A 125 0.85 -14.32 -3.93
CA THR A 125 2.14 -15.01 -3.74
C THR A 125 3.32 -14.12 -4.12
N THR A 126 3.18 -13.23 -5.10
CA THR A 126 4.24 -12.35 -5.59
C THR A 126 3.62 -11.08 -6.15
N HIS A 127 4.18 -9.92 -5.76
CA HIS A 127 3.79 -8.61 -6.26
C HIS A 127 5.03 -7.81 -6.65
N ASN A 128 5.02 -7.28 -7.86
CA ASN A 128 5.98 -6.28 -8.30
C ASN A 128 5.45 -4.90 -7.94
N ILE A 129 6.21 -4.13 -7.16
CA ILE A 129 5.90 -2.75 -6.82
C ILE A 129 6.99 -1.87 -7.43
N HIS A 130 6.67 -1.20 -8.53
CA HIS A 130 7.53 -0.16 -9.06
C HIS A 130 7.24 1.16 -8.36
N LEU A 131 8.27 1.85 -7.88
CA LEU A 131 8.19 3.20 -7.33
C LEU A 131 9.03 4.12 -8.21
N GLU A 132 8.51 5.31 -8.52
CA GLU A 132 9.32 6.33 -9.18
C GLU A 132 10.53 6.75 -8.33
N ASP A 133 11.58 7.23 -9.01
CA ASP A 133 12.79 7.69 -8.35
C ASP A 133 12.50 8.76 -7.27
N GLY A 134 13.02 8.55 -6.06
CA GLY A 134 12.84 9.46 -4.93
C GLY A 134 11.51 9.33 -4.20
N ARG A 135 10.65 8.36 -4.55
CA ARG A 135 9.32 8.18 -3.95
C ARG A 135 9.27 7.08 -2.91
N GLY A 136 8.26 7.14 -2.04
CA GLY A 136 8.06 6.11 -1.04
C GLY A 136 6.64 5.77 -0.69
N ILE A 137 6.50 4.63 -0.01
CA ILE A 137 5.25 4.20 0.63
C ILE A 137 5.39 4.42 2.13
N THR A 138 4.44 5.15 2.72
CA THR A 138 4.29 5.29 4.16
C THR A 138 2.94 4.72 4.61
N ALA A 139 2.95 3.73 5.50
CA ALA A 139 1.73 3.10 6.03
C ALA A 139 1.79 2.90 7.55
N LYS A 140 0.63 2.95 8.23
CA LYS A 140 0.51 2.81 9.70
C LYS A 140 0.54 1.37 10.20
N ALA A 141 0.19 0.41 9.35
CA ALA A 141 0.27 -1.03 9.59
C ALA A 141 0.50 -1.74 8.25
N GLY A 142 1.34 -2.77 8.21
CA GLY A 142 1.71 -3.48 6.97
C GLY A 142 1.39 -4.96 7.05
N PHE A 143 0.49 -5.47 6.19
CA PHE A 143 0.26 -6.90 6.02
C PHE A 143 0.74 -7.35 4.63
N ILE A 144 1.94 -7.89 4.55
CA ILE A 144 2.48 -8.39 3.28
C ILE A 144 2.41 -9.91 3.32
N ASN A 145 1.56 -10.50 2.48
CA ASN A 145 1.60 -11.92 2.18
C ASN A 145 2.15 -12.08 0.77
N GLY A 146 3.44 -12.42 0.65
CA GLY A 146 4.13 -12.59 -0.63
C GLY A 146 5.51 -11.95 -0.70
N THR A 147 6.09 -11.97 -1.90
CA THR A 147 7.35 -11.27 -2.22
C THR A 147 7.06 -9.90 -2.81
N ILE A 148 7.78 -8.88 -2.32
CA ILE A 148 7.81 -7.54 -2.90
C ILE A 148 9.10 -7.35 -3.68
N ILE A 149 8.97 -6.97 -4.95
CA ILE A 149 10.08 -6.43 -5.72
C ILE A 149 9.91 -4.92 -5.78
N ILE A 150 10.76 -4.17 -5.07
CA ILE A 150 10.79 -2.69 -5.18
C ILE A 150 11.90 -2.30 -6.14
N SER A 151 11.54 -1.55 -7.17
CA SER A 151 12.48 -1.00 -8.15
C SER A 151 12.34 0.51 -8.21
N GLY A 152 13.47 1.21 -8.28
CA GLY A 152 13.60 2.67 -8.26
C GLY A 152 14.87 3.08 -7.50
N THR A 153 15.40 4.27 -7.77
CA THR A 153 16.50 4.87 -7.01
C THR A 153 15.94 5.88 -6.00
N ASN A 154 16.60 6.09 -4.87
CA ASN A 154 16.16 6.98 -3.79
C ASN A 154 14.78 6.65 -3.20
N THR A 155 14.31 5.41 -3.37
CA THR A 155 12.99 4.98 -2.88
C THR A 155 13.03 4.53 -1.43
N PHE A 156 11.93 4.73 -0.70
CA PHE A 156 11.78 4.24 0.66
C PHE A 156 10.47 3.51 0.93
N LEU A 157 10.52 2.50 1.77
CA LEU A 157 9.35 1.86 2.36
C LEU A 157 9.40 2.10 3.87
N LYS A 158 8.36 2.77 4.39
CA LYS A 158 8.18 3.03 5.81
C LYS A 158 6.87 2.41 6.28
N THR A 159 6.99 1.38 7.11
CA THR A 159 5.84 0.77 7.79
C THR A 159 5.92 1.08 9.29
N GLN A 160 4.82 1.52 9.86
CA GLN A 160 4.61 1.56 11.30
C GLN A 160 3.73 0.35 11.70
N GLY A 161 3.77 -0.12 12.95
CA GLY A 161 2.83 -1.15 13.46
C GLY A 161 3.19 -2.64 13.19
N TYR A 162 2.17 -3.51 13.18
CA TYR A 162 2.33 -4.96 13.09
C TYR A 162 2.79 -5.40 11.68
N THR A 163 3.77 -6.31 11.62
CA THR A 163 4.27 -6.93 10.37
C THR A 163 4.35 -8.43 10.58
N HIS A 164 3.97 -9.26 9.61
CA HIS A 164 3.97 -10.73 9.80
C HIS A 164 4.86 -11.51 8.83
N THR A 165 5.37 -10.92 7.74
CA THR A 165 6.49 -11.43 6.92
C THR A 165 6.75 -10.47 5.77
N PHE A 166 8.01 -10.27 5.36
CA PHE A 166 8.29 -9.65 4.06
C PHE A 166 9.56 -10.22 3.44
N THR A 167 9.56 -10.30 2.10
CA THR A 167 10.76 -10.46 1.29
C THR A 167 10.83 -9.27 0.35
N VAL A 168 11.84 -8.42 0.53
CA VAL A 168 12.15 -7.32 -0.41
C VAL A 168 13.32 -7.78 -1.29
N THR A 169 13.09 -7.83 -2.59
CA THR A 169 14.14 -8.09 -3.58
C THR A 169 14.26 -6.86 -4.50
N GLY A 170 15.45 -6.30 -4.63
CA GLY A 170 15.67 -5.04 -5.37
C GLY A 170 16.72 -4.15 -4.71
N SER A 171 16.91 -2.94 -5.26
CA SER A 171 17.78 -1.90 -4.69
C SER A 171 16.93 -0.85 -3.99
N LEU A 172 16.69 -1.01 -2.68
CA LEU A 172 16.15 0.07 -1.87
C LEU A 172 17.27 1.01 -1.43
N ASP A 173 17.04 2.32 -1.52
CA ASP A 173 17.97 3.29 -0.96
C ASP A 173 17.79 3.45 0.56
N HIS A 174 16.56 3.40 1.07
CA HIS A 174 16.32 3.41 2.51
C HIS A 174 15.13 2.52 2.90
N TYR A 175 15.34 1.59 3.82
CA TYR A 175 14.25 0.89 4.51
C TYR A 175 14.15 1.35 5.97
N ILE A 176 13.00 1.89 6.37
CA ILE A 176 12.77 2.41 7.73
C ILE A 176 11.68 1.58 8.41
N PHE A 177 12.05 0.92 9.51
CA PHE A 177 11.09 0.20 10.35
C PHE A 177 10.85 0.98 11.66
N ASP A 178 9.65 1.56 11.79
CA ASP A 178 9.32 2.52 12.86
C ASP A 178 8.14 2.05 13.74
N THR A 179 8.41 1.56 14.94
CA THR A 179 7.38 0.97 15.82
C THR A 179 6.90 1.90 16.92
N LYS A 180 7.16 3.20 16.82
CA LYS A 180 7.05 4.21 17.90
C LYS A 180 5.72 4.30 18.67
N ASN A 181 4.66 3.56 18.34
CA ASN A 181 3.33 3.74 18.93
C ASN A 181 2.57 2.47 19.40
N THR A 182 3.19 1.29 19.51
CA THR A 182 2.50 0.11 20.08
C THR A 182 3.01 -0.20 21.49
N THR A 183 2.26 0.22 22.50
CA THR A 183 2.58 0.03 23.93
C THR A 183 2.44 -1.40 24.43
N GLN A 184 1.95 -2.35 23.63
CA GLN A 184 1.91 -3.77 23.97
C GLN A 184 2.00 -4.59 22.68
N LEU A 185 2.77 -5.68 22.73
CA LEU A 185 3.07 -6.66 21.68
C LEU A 185 4.31 -6.33 20.84
N ALA A 186 5.29 -7.24 20.91
CA ALA A 186 6.48 -7.22 20.09
C ALA A 186 6.08 -7.19 18.61
N SER A 187 6.60 -6.21 17.88
CA SER A 187 6.59 -6.26 16.43
C SER A 187 7.75 -7.14 16.01
N GLU A 188 7.41 -8.27 15.40
CA GLU A 188 8.39 -9.27 14.97
C GLU A 188 8.46 -9.23 13.46
N LEU A 189 9.57 -8.76 12.90
CA LEU A 189 9.86 -9.02 11.50
C LEU A 189 10.30 -10.47 11.37
N TYR A 190 9.49 -11.34 10.76
CA TYR A 190 9.93 -12.66 10.32
C TYR A 190 10.47 -12.59 8.91
N THR A 191 11.74 -12.96 8.74
CA THR A 191 12.33 -13.20 7.42
C THR A 191 12.26 -14.71 7.11
N TYR A 192 11.68 -15.06 5.96
CA TYR A 192 11.73 -16.42 5.42
C TYR A 192 12.85 -16.49 4.40
N CYS A 193 13.94 -17.17 4.76
CA CYS A 193 15.01 -17.72 3.92
C CYS A 193 15.36 -16.92 2.66
N SER A 194 15.39 -15.58 2.75
CA SER A 194 15.64 -14.67 1.64
C SER A 194 16.57 -13.54 2.09
N SER A 195 17.36 -13.02 1.14
CA SER A 195 18.29 -11.92 1.38
C SER A 195 17.55 -10.58 1.37
N ILE A 196 17.79 -9.73 2.37
CA ILE A 196 17.41 -8.32 2.31
C ILE A 196 18.59 -7.55 1.70
N SER A 197 18.39 -6.96 0.53
CA SER A 197 19.34 -6.03 -0.09
C SER A 197 18.80 -4.61 0.00
N ALA A 198 19.43 -3.76 0.81
CA ALA A 198 19.07 -2.35 0.95
C ALA A 198 20.35 -1.55 1.21
N LYS A 199 20.46 -0.33 0.69
CA LYS A 199 21.62 0.54 0.92
C LYS A 199 21.73 0.98 2.39
N SER A 200 20.61 1.28 3.03
CA SER A 200 20.53 1.48 4.48
C SER A 200 19.31 0.81 5.12
N ILE A 201 19.51 0.32 6.34
CA ILE A 201 18.45 -0.21 7.21
C ILE A 201 18.51 0.54 8.53
N GLU A 202 17.39 1.15 8.93
CA GLU A 202 17.20 1.77 10.24
C GLU A 202 16.17 0.99 11.07
N ILE A 203 16.61 0.49 12.22
CA ILE A 203 15.75 -0.19 13.20
C ILE A 203 15.54 0.75 14.40
N THR A 204 14.31 1.17 14.61
CA THR A 204 13.95 2.09 15.71
C THR A 204 13.81 1.37 17.07
N PRO A 205 13.87 2.10 18.20
CA PRO A 205 13.76 1.49 19.53
C PRO A 205 12.45 0.71 19.71
N GLY A 206 12.53 -0.48 20.31
CA GLY A 206 11.36 -1.36 20.54
C GLY A 206 10.97 -2.27 19.37
N SER A 207 11.69 -2.19 18.25
CA SER A 207 11.56 -3.12 17.12
C SER A 207 12.47 -4.33 17.29
N SER A 208 12.01 -5.49 16.82
CA SER A 208 12.80 -6.72 16.77
C SER A 208 12.73 -7.41 15.40
N ILE A 209 13.88 -7.89 14.93
CA ILE A 209 13.97 -8.75 13.75
C ILE A 209 14.18 -10.19 14.22
N TYR A 210 13.32 -11.09 13.76
CA TYR A 210 13.37 -12.53 14.00
C TYR A 210 13.44 -13.28 12.69
N THR A 211 13.77 -14.56 12.80
CA THR A 211 13.96 -15.44 11.66
C THR A 211 13.02 -16.61 11.85
N HIS A 212 12.41 -17.07 10.76
CA HIS A 212 11.51 -18.20 10.90
C HIS A 212 12.28 -19.47 11.31
N PRO A 213 11.83 -20.22 12.34
CA PRO A 213 12.56 -21.39 12.87
C PRO A 213 12.73 -22.54 11.86
N ASN A 214 12.04 -22.50 10.72
CA ASN A 214 12.16 -23.50 9.65
C ASN A 214 13.23 -23.18 8.59
N CYS A 215 14.02 -22.10 8.73
CA CYS A 215 15.15 -21.87 7.83
C CYS A 215 16.37 -22.69 8.26
N LEU A 216 16.64 -23.78 7.54
CA LEU A 216 17.72 -24.71 7.87
C LEU A 216 19.12 -24.10 7.70
N GLU A 217 19.29 -23.11 6.80
CA GLU A 217 20.55 -22.37 6.61
C GLU A 217 20.29 -20.93 6.13
N PRO A 218 19.89 -20.00 7.01
CA PRO A 218 19.68 -18.64 6.58
C PRO A 218 21.03 -17.95 6.34
N THR A 219 21.36 -17.74 5.06
CA THR A 219 22.49 -16.87 4.70
C THR A 219 22.00 -15.43 4.66
N TYR A 220 22.27 -14.66 5.72
CA TYR A 220 21.99 -13.23 5.72
C TYR A 220 23.11 -12.50 4.99
N THR A 221 22.80 -11.95 3.84
CA THR A 221 23.66 -10.94 3.21
C THR A 221 23.00 -9.59 3.38
N PHE A 222 23.39 -8.86 4.42
CA PHE A 222 23.09 -7.44 4.51
C PHE A 222 24.07 -6.71 3.60
N ASN A 223 23.67 -6.47 2.35
CA ASN A 223 24.47 -5.65 1.44
C ASN A 223 24.11 -4.17 1.66
N THR A 224 24.39 -3.67 2.87
CA THR A 224 24.09 -2.29 3.27
C THR A 224 25.37 -1.49 3.36
N GLU A 225 25.34 -0.24 2.89
CA GLU A 225 26.39 0.74 3.16
C GLU A 225 26.33 1.19 4.64
N LYS A 226 25.13 1.15 5.24
CA LYS A 226 24.89 1.58 6.62
C LYS A 226 23.78 0.77 7.31
N LEU A 227 24.13 0.09 8.41
CA LEU A 227 23.17 -0.48 9.36
C LEU A 227 23.13 0.41 10.62
N SER A 228 21.95 0.93 10.98
CA SER A 228 21.74 1.72 12.19
C SER A 228 20.72 1.04 13.09
N ILE A 229 21.18 0.59 14.27
CA ILE A 229 20.34 -0.02 15.30
C ILE A 229 20.24 0.99 16.44
N ALA A 230 19.05 1.56 16.65
CA ALA A 230 18.85 2.52 17.72
C ALA A 230 18.95 1.86 19.11
N SER A 231 19.33 2.64 20.12
CA SER A 231 19.35 2.17 21.51
C SER A 231 17.97 1.63 21.92
N GLY A 232 17.91 0.39 22.41
CA GLY A 232 16.67 -0.30 22.77
C GLY A 232 16.01 -1.11 21.63
N ALA A 233 16.61 -1.19 20.45
CA ALA A 233 16.25 -2.16 19.42
C ALA A 233 17.02 -3.49 19.63
N THR A 234 16.47 -4.61 19.17
CA THR A 234 17.14 -5.92 19.24
C THR A 234 17.20 -6.58 17.86
N LEU A 235 18.40 -6.97 17.45
CA LEU A 235 18.63 -7.80 16.26
C LEU A 235 18.97 -9.21 16.72
N ASN A 236 17.99 -10.13 16.64
CA ASN A 236 18.21 -11.53 16.97
C ASN A 236 18.56 -12.30 15.71
N ILE A 237 19.86 -12.50 15.46
CA ILE A 237 20.35 -13.46 14.47
C ILE A 237 20.49 -14.80 15.20
N PRO A 238 19.70 -15.83 14.90
CA PRO A 238 19.92 -17.13 15.51
C PRO A 238 21.31 -17.62 15.13
N GLN A 239 22.07 -18.01 16.15
CA GLN A 239 23.24 -18.85 15.94
C GLN A 239 22.71 -20.26 15.70
N ASN A 240 22.85 -20.75 14.46
CA ASN A 240 22.70 -22.18 14.22
C ASN A 240 23.85 -22.90 14.93
N PHE A 241 23.51 -23.79 15.87
CA PHE A 241 24.41 -24.84 16.37
C PHE A 241 24.28 -26.09 15.51
#